data_AF-A0A7C4IIQ1-F1
#
_entry.id   AF-A0A7C4IIQ1-F1
#
_cell.length_a   1.000
_cell.length_b   1.000
_cell.length_c   1.000
_cell.angle_alpha   90.00
_cell.angle_beta   90.00
_cell.angle_gamma   90.00
#
_symmetry.space_group_name_H-M   'P 1'
#
loop_
_entity.id
_entity.type
_entity.pdbx_description
1 polymer ?
#
loop_
_entity_poly.entity_id
_entity_poly.type
_entity_poly.pdbx_seq_one_letter_code
_entity_poly.pdbx_strand_id
1 'polypeptide(L)'
;MADPTCEEDSPRPGDVAALLESSRVNSPAAGAGYMAGAMVILVLASLYAASRPEPAWVMLRGAAAMGMLGLLLLMAHRTWLATRGVRRERERLVAIEELLQLRRWPEAAAMLDETLSRPMRTPQGRAQALIYLGSVLSRYHRFADAAAVYEHLLETEPMDEPSAHALRLGRAMAMLRDDRLYDADRAISELRRSPQVPQSGGLALLEIYRDVKTGHPQEAVELFEQKLAVMRQQLGVRVGDAHVLAARAYDLLGRGDQAASHYLDATTLCPLEELRRRYPEVAALEGRYPPAARPAEVQP
;
A
#
# COMPACT_ATOMS: atom_id res chain seq x y z
N MET A 1 34.24 -4.35 -14.40
CA MET A 1 34.41 -2.96 -13.93
C MET A 1 33.23 -2.19 -14.50
N ALA A 2 32.10 -2.25 -13.80
CA ALA A 2 30.85 -1.63 -14.22
C ALA A 2 30.83 -0.19 -13.71
N ASP A 3 30.37 0.71 -14.57
CA ASP A 3 30.34 2.15 -14.38
C ASP A 3 29.34 2.55 -13.27
N PRO A 4 29.78 3.16 -12.15
CA PRO A 4 28.91 3.49 -11.02
C PRO A 4 28.05 4.74 -11.22
N THR A 5 28.08 5.42 -12.38
CA THR A 5 27.39 6.71 -12.58
C THR A 5 26.03 6.63 -13.27
N CYS A 6 25.49 5.45 -13.58
CA CYS A 6 24.23 5.31 -14.32
C CYS A 6 22.97 5.05 -13.45
N GLU A 7 23.08 4.98 -12.12
CA GLU A 7 21.94 4.62 -11.25
C GLU A 7 21.38 5.79 -10.41
N GLU A 8 21.92 7.01 -10.56
CA GLU A 8 21.60 8.12 -9.65
C GLU A 8 20.41 9.01 -10.05
N ASP A 9 19.92 8.91 -11.29
CA ASP A 9 18.92 9.86 -11.83
C ASP A 9 17.49 9.30 -11.96
N SER A 10 17.23 8.13 -11.36
CA SER A 10 15.85 7.61 -11.29
C SER A 10 15.01 8.48 -10.34
N PRO A 11 13.82 8.96 -10.76
CA PRO A 11 12.97 9.80 -9.93
C PRO A 11 12.62 9.07 -8.63
N ARG A 12 13.22 9.54 -7.54
CA ARG A 12 12.90 9.08 -6.19
C ARG A 12 11.60 9.78 -5.77
N PRO A 13 10.71 9.10 -5.03
CA PRO A 13 9.55 9.77 -4.45
C PRO A 13 10.00 11.01 -3.67
N GLY A 14 9.25 12.09 -3.69
CA GLY A 14 9.60 13.32 -2.99
C GLY A 14 9.62 13.20 -1.46
N ASP A 15 9.54 14.35 -0.79
CA ASP A 15 9.37 14.42 0.65
C ASP A 15 8.02 13.81 1.05
N VAL A 16 8.07 12.74 1.82
CA VAL A 16 6.89 11.95 2.20
C VAL A 16 5.96 12.75 3.10
N ALA A 17 6.49 13.59 3.98
CA ALA A 17 5.66 14.45 4.83
C ALA A 17 4.87 15.45 3.97
N ALA A 18 5.50 16.04 2.96
CA ALA A 18 4.85 16.92 2.01
C ALA A 18 3.75 16.18 1.22
N LEU A 19 4.03 14.97 0.73
CA LEU A 19 3.05 14.16 -0.01
C LEU A 19 1.83 13.75 0.84
N LEU A 20 2.04 13.43 2.12
CA LEU A 20 0.95 13.11 3.05
C LEU A 20 0.01 14.31 3.26
N GLU A 21 0.57 15.51 3.33
CA GLU A 21 -0.19 16.75 3.51
C GLU A 21 -0.88 17.19 2.21
N SER A 22 -0.16 17.21 1.09
CA SER A 22 -0.70 17.65 -0.21
C SER A 22 -1.80 16.73 -0.72
N SER A 23 -1.76 15.44 -0.39
CA SER A 23 -2.76 14.45 -0.83
C SER A 23 -4.07 14.49 -0.04
N ARG A 24 -4.21 15.33 1.00
CA ARG A 24 -5.41 15.40 1.84
C ARG A 24 -6.68 15.57 1.01
N VAL A 25 -7.73 14.86 1.42
CA VAL A 25 -9.00 14.86 0.68
C VAL A 25 -9.69 16.21 0.86
N ASN A 26 -9.89 16.93 -0.24
CA ASN A 26 -10.71 18.13 -0.22
C ASN A 26 -12.17 17.73 -0.03
N SER A 27 -12.72 17.89 1.17
CA SER A 27 -14.12 17.58 1.44
C SER A 27 -15.03 18.51 0.63
N PRO A 28 -15.84 17.99 -0.31
CA PRO A 28 -16.81 18.81 -1.04
C PRO A 28 -18.05 19.16 -0.18
N ALA A 29 -18.08 18.75 1.09
CA ALA A 29 -19.26 18.83 1.96
C ALA A 29 -19.80 20.26 2.13
N ALA A 30 -18.94 21.28 2.10
CA ALA A 30 -19.38 22.67 2.16
C ALA A 30 -20.29 23.05 0.97
N GLY A 31 -20.00 22.56 -0.24
CA GLY A 31 -20.78 22.88 -1.43
C GLY A 31 -22.13 22.15 -1.52
N ALA A 32 -22.21 20.94 -0.95
CA ALA A 32 -23.43 20.15 -0.96
C ALA A 32 -24.53 20.75 -0.05
N GLY A 33 -24.14 21.30 1.10
CA GLY A 33 -25.07 21.95 2.05
C GLY A 33 -25.79 23.16 1.45
N TYR A 34 -25.07 24.02 0.73
CA TYR A 34 -25.67 25.19 0.08
C TYR A 34 -26.69 24.80 -1.01
N MET A 35 -26.41 23.73 -1.77
CA MET A 35 -27.31 23.27 -2.84
C MET A 35 -28.58 22.63 -2.28
N ALA A 36 -28.46 21.82 -1.23
CA ALA A 36 -29.62 21.26 -0.53
C ALA A 36 -30.48 22.37 0.09
N GLY A 37 -29.85 23.37 0.72
CA GLY A 37 -30.54 24.54 1.26
C GLY A 37 -31.28 25.34 0.19
N ALA A 38 -30.64 25.59 -0.96
CA ALA A 38 -31.27 26.27 -2.10
C ALA A 38 -32.49 25.51 -2.62
N MET A 39 -32.40 24.18 -2.74
CA MET A 39 -33.53 23.34 -3.17
C MET A 39 -34.71 23.44 -2.19
N VAL A 40 -34.46 23.39 -0.88
CA VAL A 40 -35.51 23.52 0.15
C VAL A 40 -36.19 24.89 0.07
N ILE A 41 -35.40 25.97 -0.05
CA ILE A 41 -35.96 27.34 -0.19
C ILE A 41 -36.84 27.43 -1.44
N LEU A 42 -36.41 26.85 -2.56
CA LEU A 42 -37.12 26.90 -3.82
C LEU A 42 -38.43 26.09 -3.79
N VAL A 43 -38.41 24.93 -3.12
CA VAL A 43 -39.60 24.10 -2.86
C VAL A 43 -40.57 24.83 -1.93
N LEU A 44 -40.10 25.44 -0.84
CA LEU A 44 -40.93 26.22 0.08
C LEU A 44 -41.56 27.45 -0.59
N ALA A 45 -40.80 28.16 -1.45
CA ALA A 45 -41.32 29.28 -2.22
C ALA A 45 -42.45 28.83 -3.18
N SER A 46 -42.28 27.66 -3.80
CA SER A 46 -43.29 27.05 -4.68
C SER A 46 -44.55 26.61 -3.91
N LEU A 47 -44.39 26.01 -2.73
CA LEU A 47 -45.50 25.61 -1.86
C LEU A 47 -46.27 26.82 -1.31
N TYR A 48 -45.56 27.85 -0.85
CA TYR A 48 -46.17 29.11 -0.40
C TYR A 48 -46.97 29.76 -1.52
N ALA A 49 -46.41 29.78 -2.73
CA ALA A 49 -47.05 30.29 -3.93
C ALA A 49 -48.34 29.56 -4.30
N ALA A 50 -48.42 28.25 -4.05
CA ALA A 50 -49.60 27.45 -4.37
C ALA A 50 -50.85 27.79 -3.51
N SER A 51 -50.67 28.49 -2.39
CA SER A 51 -51.72 28.77 -1.40
C SER A 51 -52.57 30.03 -1.66
N ARG A 52 -52.29 30.86 -2.68
CA ARG A 52 -52.98 32.15 -2.92
C ARG A 52 -53.68 32.24 -4.31
N PRO A 53 -54.90 32.80 -4.44
CA PRO A 53 -55.75 32.66 -5.64
C PRO A 53 -55.81 33.85 -6.66
N GLU A 54 -54.68 34.42 -7.12
CA GLU A 54 -54.66 35.56 -8.08
C GLU A 54 -53.96 35.26 -9.44
N PRO A 55 -54.26 35.95 -10.57
CA PRO A 55 -53.71 35.63 -11.90
C PRO A 55 -52.20 35.91 -12.07
N ALA A 56 -51.57 36.67 -11.16
CA ALA A 56 -50.12 36.89 -11.12
C ALA A 56 -49.30 35.59 -10.89
N TRP A 57 -49.93 34.49 -10.44
CA TRP A 57 -49.24 33.25 -10.07
C TRP A 57 -48.80 32.37 -11.24
N VAL A 58 -49.37 32.50 -12.44
CA VAL A 58 -48.96 31.68 -13.60
C VAL A 58 -47.53 32.02 -14.01
N MET A 59 -47.18 33.32 -14.03
CA MET A 59 -45.82 33.79 -14.31
C MET A 59 -44.83 33.30 -13.25
N LEU A 60 -45.20 33.37 -11.98
CA LEU A 60 -44.34 32.95 -10.88
C LEU A 60 -44.12 31.43 -10.85
N ARG A 61 -45.14 30.62 -11.18
CA ARG A 61 -44.98 29.16 -11.36
C ARG A 61 -44.06 28.82 -12.54
N GLY A 62 -44.18 29.53 -13.66
CA GLY A 62 -43.27 29.38 -14.79
C GLY A 62 -41.82 29.69 -14.41
N ALA A 63 -41.60 30.80 -13.70
CA ALA A 63 -40.28 31.19 -13.19
C ALA A 63 -39.71 30.16 -12.20
N ALA A 64 -40.52 29.64 -11.28
CA ALA A 64 -40.11 28.60 -10.33
C ALA A 64 -39.76 27.27 -11.02
N ALA A 65 -40.54 26.87 -12.03
CA ALA A 65 -40.26 25.67 -12.83
C ALA A 65 -38.96 25.81 -13.64
N MET A 66 -38.71 26.97 -14.26
CA MET A 66 -37.43 27.26 -14.91
C MET A 66 -36.26 27.27 -13.92
N GLY A 67 -36.47 27.82 -12.72
CA GLY A 67 -35.49 27.80 -11.64
C GLY A 67 -35.13 26.37 -11.20
N MET A 68 -36.12 25.50 -11.01
CA MET A 68 -35.91 24.08 -10.71
C MET A 68 -35.16 23.37 -11.85
N LEU A 69 -35.54 23.60 -13.10
CA LEU A 69 -34.88 22.98 -14.24
C LEU A 69 -33.41 23.43 -14.35
N GLY A 70 -33.15 24.72 -14.16
CA GLY A 70 -31.78 25.27 -14.13
C GLY A 70 -30.95 24.66 -12.99
N LEU A 71 -31.52 24.52 -11.80
CA LEU A 71 -30.86 23.89 -10.66
C LEU A 71 -30.56 22.40 -10.92
N LEU A 72 -31.51 21.66 -11.50
CA LEU A 72 -31.31 20.25 -11.87
C LEU A 72 -30.20 20.09 -12.92
N LEU A 73 -30.17 20.94 -13.95
CA LEU A 73 -29.10 20.93 -14.96
C LEU A 73 -27.74 21.26 -14.34
N LEU A 74 -27.68 22.24 -13.44
CA LEU A 74 -26.45 22.59 -12.71
C LEU A 74 -25.97 21.43 -11.83
N MET A 75 -26.88 20.75 -11.12
CA MET A 75 -26.57 19.57 -10.33
C MET A 75 -26.07 18.42 -11.19
N ALA A 76 -26.74 18.13 -12.31
CA ALA A 76 -26.31 17.10 -13.25
C ALA A 76 -24.91 17.40 -13.80
N HIS A 77 -24.64 18.66 -14.16
CA HIS A 77 -23.33 19.09 -14.65
C HIS A 77 -22.23 18.97 -13.58
N ARG A 78 -22.49 19.42 -12.34
CA ARG A 78 -21.57 19.30 -11.21
C ARG A 78 -21.26 17.83 -10.87
N THR A 79 -22.30 17.00 -10.80
CA THR A 79 -22.15 15.55 -10.55
C THR A 79 -21.38 14.87 -11.68
N TRP A 80 -21.63 15.26 -12.93
CA TRP A 80 -20.88 14.75 -14.06
C TRP A 80 -19.40 15.13 -13.99
N LEU A 81 -19.07 16.38 -13.67
CA LEU A 81 -17.67 16.81 -13.47
C LEU A 81 -16.99 16.07 -12.31
N ALA A 82 -17.69 15.91 -11.18
CA ALA A 82 -17.17 15.19 -10.02
C ALA A 82 -16.88 13.72 -10.34
N THR A 83 -17.84 13.03 -10.97
CA THR A 83 -17.68 11.62 -11.37
C THR A 83 -16.58 11.45 -12.42
N ARG A 84 -16.41 12.39 -13.35
CA ARG A 84 -15.30 12.37 -14.32
C ARG A 84 -13.95 12.50 -13.63
N GLY A 85 -13.85 13.33 -12.60
CA GLY A 85 -12.64 13.48 -11.79
C GLY A 85 -12.27 12.19 -11.05
N VAL A 86 -13.24 11.56 -10.39
CA VAL A 86 -13.04 10.29 -9.67
C VAL A 86 -12.63 9.16 -10.62
N ARG A 87 -13.23 9.08 -11.82
CA ARG A 87 -12.85 8.08 -12.83
C ARG A 87 -11.39 8.22 -13.27
N ARG A 88 -10.94 9.45 -13.54
CA ARG A 88 -9.53 9.73 -13.91
C ARG A 88 -8.56 9.36 -12.79
N GLU A 89 -8.91 9.62 -11.53
CA GLU A 89 -8.10 9.16 -10.39
C GLU A 89 -8.00 7.64 -10.34
N ARG A 90 -9.13 6.94 -10.51
CA ARG A 90 -9.14 5.48 -10.52
C ARG A 90 -8.30 4.90 -11.66
N GLU A 91 -8.40 5.45 -12.86
CA GLU A 91 -7.58 5.07 -14.02
C GLU A 91 -6.08 5.23 -13.73
N ARG A 92 -5.68 6.33 -13.07
CA ARG A 92 -4.27 6.55 -12.66
C ARG A 92 -3.81 5.54 -11.63
N LEU A 93 -4.64 5.22 -10.63
CA LEU A 93 -4.27 4.22 -9.61
C LEU A 93 -4.09 2.83 -10.21
N VAL A 94 -4.95 2.46 -11.17
CA VAL A 94 -4.80 1.19 -11.92
C VAL A 94 -3.50 1.20 -12.73
N ALA A 95 -3.18 2.30 -13.42
CA ALA A 95 -1.92 2.42 -14.16
C ALA A 95 -0.69 2.31 -13.23
N ILE A 96 -0.74 2.93 -12.03
CA ILE A 96 0.31 2.78 -11.01
C ILE A 96 0.43 1.31 -10.60
N GLU A 97 -0.69 0.64 -10.30
CA GLU A 97 -0.70 -0.77 -9.93
C GLU A 97 -0.07 -1.65 -11.01
N GLU A 98 -0.43 -1.44 -12.28
CA GLU A 98 0.15 -2.15 -13.43
C GLU A 98 1.66 -1.94 -13.51
N LEU A 99 2.14 -0.69 -13.33
CA LEU A 99 3.58 -0.39 -13.30
C LEU A 99 4.28 -1.14 -12.16
N LEU A 100 3.65 -1.24 -10.98
CA LEU A 100 4.19 -1.99 -9.85
C LEU A 100 4.22 -3.51 -10.13
N GLN A 101 3.16 -4.06 -10.72
CA GLN A 101 3.09 -5.48 -11.10
C GLN A 101 4.15 -5.83 -12.14
N LEU A 102 4.37 -4.95 -13.12
CA LEU A 102 5.42 -5.07 -14.14
C LEU A 102 6.82 -4.72 -13.61
N ARG A 103 6.96 -4.41 -12.31
CA ARG A 103 8.22 -4.02 -11.65
C ARG A 103 8.90 -2.80 -12.27
N ARG A 104 8.14 -1.90 -12.91
CA ARG A 104 8.59 -0.60 -13.44
C ARG A 104 8.62 0.45 -12.33
N TRP A 105 9.46 0.21 -11.34
CA TRP A 105 9.53 1.00 -10.09
C TRP A 105 9.81 2.50 -10.28
N PRO A 106 10.69 2.94 -11.19
CA PRO A 106 10.95 4.38 -11.38
C PRO A 106 9.73 5.12 -11.91
N GLU A 107 9.01 4.52 -12.85
CA GLU A 107 7.82 5.12 -13.46
C GLU A 107 6.65 5.14 -12.48
N ALA A 108 6.47 4.06 -11.71
CA ALA A 108 5.50 4.02 -10.63
C ALA A 108 5.76 5.12 -9.59
N ALA A 109 7.03 5.33 -9.21
CA ALA A 109 7.43 6.36 -8.27
C ALA A 109 7.10 7.77 -8.78
N ALA A 110 7.46 8.08 -10.02
CA ALA A 110 7.17 9.37 -10.64
C ALA A 110 5.65 9.64 -10.73
N MET A 111 4.86 8.63 -11.12
CA MET A 111 3.40 8.77 -11.23
C MET A 111 2.72 8.91 -9.86
N LEU A 112 3.23 8.22 -8.83
CA LEU A 112 2.78 8.38 -7.45
C LEU A 112 3.07 9.78 -6.92
N ASP A 113 4.28 10.29 -7.16
CA ASP A 113 4.68 11.63 -6.74
C ASP A 113 3.77 12.70 -7.35
N GLU A 114 3.50 12.65 -8.67
CA GLU A 114 2.58 13.58 -9.31
C GLU A 114 1.15 13.47 -8.76
N THR A 115 0.70 12.24 -8.47
CA THR A 115 -0.66 11.98 -7.99
C THR A 115 -0.86 12.48 -6.56
N LEU A 116 0.10 12.23 -5.68
CA LEU A 116 0.04 12.60 -4.27
C LEU A 116 0.43 14.06 -4.00
N SER A 117 1.12 14.72 -4.93
CA SER A 117 1.42 16.16 -4.89
C SER A 117 0.18 17.05 -5.02
N ARG A 118 -1.02 16.47 -5.22
CA ARG A 118 -2.28 17.20 -5.36
C ARG A 118 -3.35 16.60 -4.44
N PRO A 119 -4.34 17.39 -3.99
CA PRO A 119 -5.43 16.88 -3.17
C PRO A 119 -6.20 15.78 -3.89
N MET A 120 -6.41 14.67 -3.20
CA MET A 120 -7.17 13.54 -3.75
C MET A 120 -8.67 13.75 -3.57
N ARG A 121 -9.49 13.25 -4.50
CA ARG A 121 -10.95 13.43 -4.43
C ARG A 121 -11.63 12.43 -3.49
N THR A 122 -11.01 11.28 -3.22
CA THR A 122 -11.61 10.22 -2.42
C THR A 122 -10.64 9.69 -1.35
N PRO A 123 -11.13 9.38 -0.13
CA PRO A 123 -10.31 8.76 0.92
C PRO A 123 -9.78 7.39 0.51
N GLN A 124 -10.62 6.57 -0.12
CA GLN A 124 -10.22 5.26 -0.62
C GLN A 124 -9.09 5.35 -1.67
N GLY A 125 -9.19 6.29 -2.62
CA GLY A 125 -8.14 6.50 -3.61
C GLY A 125 -6.82 6.95 -2.97
N ARG A 126 -6.90 7.80 -1.94
CA ARG A 126 -5.75 8.23 -1.14
C ARG A 126 -5.10 7.09 -0.38
N ALA A 127 -5.89 6.29 0.32
CA ALA A 127 -5.40 5.12 1.03
C ALA A 127 -4.65 4.17 0.07
N GLN A 128 -5.24 3.87 -1.10
CA GLN A 128 -4.62 3.02 -2.11
C GLN A 128 -3.29 3.59 -2.64
N ALA A 129 -3.26 4.89 -2.96
CA ALA A 129 -2.04 5.56 -3.43
C ALA A 129 -0.92 5.52 -2.38
N LEU A 130 -1.26 5.72 -1.10
CA LEU A 130 -0.30 5.67 -0.01
C LEU A 130 0.19 4.24 0.27
N ILE A 131 -0.65 3.22 0.11
CA ILE A 131 -0.22 1.81 0.18
C ILE A 131 0.85 1.54 -0.89
N TYR A 132 0.59 1.96 -2.14
CA TYR A 132 1.55 1.85 -3.24
C TYR A 132 2.83 2.64 -2.97
N LEU A 133 2.72 3.86 -2.43
CA LEU A 133 3.88 4.65 -2.01
C LEU A 133 4.74 3.90 -0.99
N GLY A 134 4.14 3.31 0.05
CA GLY A 134 4.87 2.51 1.05
C GLY A 134 5.63 1.34 0.42
N SER A 135 5.04 0.66 -0.56
CA SER A 135 5.70 -0.41 -1.32
C SER A 135 6.89 0.11 -2.15
N VAL A 136 6.75 1.26 -2.80
CA VAL A 136 7.82 1.90 -3.57
C VAL A 136 8.95 2.38 -2.66
N LEU A 137 8.63 3.02 -1.53
CA LEU A 137 9.62 3.43 -0.53
C LEU A 137 10.42 2.23 0.00
N SER A 138 9.73 1.12 0.27
CA SER A 138 10.35 -0.16 0.67
C SER A 138 11.21 -0.80 -0.43
N ARG A 139 10.98 -0.46 -1.71
CA ARG A 139 11.84 -0.87 -2.82
C ARG A 139 13.14 -0.08 -2.83
N TYR A 140 13.07 1.23 -2.59
CA TYR A 140 14.21 2.16 -2.57
C TYR A 140 14.92 2.25 -1.21
N HIS A 141 14.72 1.28 -0.31
CA HIS A 141 15.35 1.24 1.02
C HIS A 141 15.03 2.45 1.93
N ARG A 142 13.95 3.19 1.64
CA ARG A 142 13.43 4.26 2.50
C ARG A 142 12.47 3.69 3.54
N PHE A 143 12.99 2.84 4.42
CA PHE A 143 12.16 2.05 5.34
C PHE A 143 11.53 2.88 6.45
N ALA A 144 12.25 3.83 7.03
CA ALA A 144 11.70 4.80 7.98
C ALA A 144 10.46 5.51 7.40
N ASP A 145 10.56 6.00 6.16
CA ASP A 145 9.45 6.68 5.48
C ASP A 145 8.29 5.72 5.17
N ALA A 146 8.58 4.50 4.72
CA ALA A 146 7.55 3.49 4.49
C ALA A 146 6.78 3.16 5.78
N ALA A 147 7.49 3.02 6.91
CA ALA A 147 6.88 2.80 8.20
C ALA A 147 5.98 3.97 8.61
N ALA A 148 6.42 5.21 8.40
CA ALA A 148 5.64 6.42 8.68
C ALA A 148 4.35 6.50 7.82
N VAL A 149 4.42 6.13 6.53
CA VAL A 149 3.22 6.08 5.66
C VAL A 149 2.22 5.03 6.16
N TYR A 150 2.69 3.84 6.54
CA TYR A 150 1.81 2.79 7.07
C TYR A 150 1.19 3.16 8.41
N GLU A 151 1.95 3.82 9.28
CA GLU A 151 1.45 4.36 10.55
C GLU A 151 0.38 5.43 10.32
N HIS A 152 0.65 6.39 9.44
CA HIS A 152 -0.31 7.43 9.06
C HIS A 152 -1.63 6.83 8.53
N LEU A 153 -1.57 5.79 7.70
CA LEU A 153 -2.75 5.10 7.19
C LEU A 153 -3.57 4.43 8.30
N LEU A 154 -2.89 3.74 9.22
CA LEU A 154 -3.54 3.04 10.34
C LEU A 154 -4.21 4.01 11.32
N GLU A 155 -3.70 5.23 11.46
CA GLU A 155 -4.25 6.24 12.38
C GLU A 155 -5.38 7.07 11.76
N THR A 156 -5.33 7.33 10.45
CA THR A 156 -6.19 8.35 9.83
C THR A 156 -7.30 7.79 8.94
N GLU A 157 -7.12 6.61 8.35
CA GLU A 157 -8.08 6.04 7.41
C GLU A 157 -8.82 4.86 8.05
N PRO A 158 -10.17 4.82 8.02
CA PRO A 158 -10.91 3.66 8.47
C PRO A 158 -10.66 2.51 7.50
N MET A 159 -10.07 1.43 8.01
CA MET A 159 -9.75 0.24 7.23
C MET A 159 -10.48 -0.99 7.76
N ASP A 160 -10.76 -1.93 6.86
CA ASP A 160 -11.17 -3.27 7.25
C ASP A 160 -10.00 -4.00 7.93
N GLU A 161 -10.32 -4.91 8.84
CA GLU A 161 -9.30 -5.58 9.67
C GLU A 161 -8.26 -6.36 8.85
N PRO A 162 -8.60 -7.08 7.76
CA PRO A 162 -7.59 -7.72 6.89
C PRO A 162 -6.58 -6.73 6.31
N SER A 163 -7.04 -5.58 5.79
CA SER A 163 -6.16 -4.53 5.26
C SER A 163 -5.32 -3.91 6.36
N ALA A 164 -5.90 -3.62 7.53
CA ALA A 164 -5.18 -3.10 8.68
C ALA A 164 -4.11 -4.08 9.16
N HIS A 165 -4.40 -5.39 9.20
CA HIS A 165 -3.42 -6.42 9.52
C HIS A 165 -2.26 -6.42 8.51
N ALA A 166 -2.55 -6.38 7.21
CA ALA A 166 -1.53 -6.30 6.17
C ALA A 166 -0.63 -5.05 6.31
N LEU A 167 -1.22 -3.90 6.64
CA LEU A 167 -0.46 -2.67 6.90
C LEU A 167 0.40 -2.77 8.16
N ARG A 168 -0.11 -3.37 9.25
CA ARG A 168 0.67 -3.61 10.47
C ARG A 168 1.86 -4.55 10.19
N LEU A 169 1.68 -5.58 9.35
CA LEU A 169 2.77 -6.44 8.87
C LEU A 169 3.80 -5.63 8.06
N GLY A 170 3.34 -4.79 7.14
CA GLY A 170 4.19 -3.92 6.33
C GLY A 170 5.00 -2.93 7.18
N ARG A 171 4.37 -2.31 8.18
CA ARG A 171 5.01 -1.42 9.15
C ARG A 171 6.09 -2.14 9.96
N ALA A 172 5.78 -3.30 10.53
CA ALA A 172 6.74 -4.09 11.29
C ALA A 172 7.93 -4.55 10.41
N MET A 173 7.66 -4.94 9.15
CA MET A 173 8.71 -5.33 8.19
C MET A 173 9.62 -4.14 7.86
N ALA A 174 9.04 -2.96 7.63
CA ALA A 174 9.81 -1.75 7.39
C ALA A 174 10.69 -1.40 8.60
N MET A 175 10.14 -1.45 9.82
CA MET A 175 10.91 -1.21 11.05
C MET A 175 12.07 -2.22 11.23
N LEU A 176 11.86 -3.51 10.95
CA LEU A 176 12.94 -4.50 10.99
C LEU A 176 14.04 -4.17 9.97
N ARG A 177 13.66 -3.80 8.74
CA ARG A 177 14.63 -3.48 7.67
C ARG A 177 15.37 -2.16 7.91
N ASP A 178 14.75 -1.24 8.65
CA ASP A 178 15.33 0.03 9.12
C ASP A 178 16.21 -0.12 10.37
N ASP A 179 16.34 -1.34 10.92
CA ASP A 179 17.08 -1.64 12.16
C ASP A 179 16.49 -1.04 13.44
N ARG A 180 15.22 -0.63 13.41
CA ARG A 180 14.46 -0.18 14.58
C ARG A 180 13.93 -1.37 15.38
N LEU A 181 14.82 -2.21 15.88
CA LEU A 181 14.49 -3.52 16.48
C LEU A 181 13.49 -3.43 17.65
N TYR A 182 13.65 -2.42 18.53
CA TYR A 182 12.74 -2.22 19.65
C TYR A 182 11.30 -1.89 19.20
N ASP A 183 11.17 -0.98 18.23
CA ASP A 183 9.86 -0.61 17.68
C ASP A 183 9.23 -1.77 16.91
N ALA A 184 10.05 -2.52 16.16
CA ALA A 184 9.64 -3.72 15.46
C ALA A 184 9.10 -4.79 16.43
N ASP A 185 9.77 -5.04 17.55
CA ASP A 185 9.34 -6.02 18.55
C ASP A 185 8.02 -5.64 19.21
N ARG A 186 7.82 -4.35 19.47
CA ARG A 186 6.54 -3.84 19.95
C ARG A 186 5.44 -4.06 18.91
N ALA A 187 5.70 -3.73 17.65
CA ALA A 187 4.74 -3.92 16.55
C ALA A 187 4.40 -5.40 16.30
N ILE A 188 5.38 -6.30 16.41
CA ILE A 188 5.17 -7.76 16.33
C ILE A 188 4.34 -8.24 17.52
N SER A 189 4.60 -7.73 18.72
CA SER A 189 3.81 -8.07 19.91
C SER A 189 2.35 -7.61 19.80
N GLU A 190 2.10 -6.46 19.19
CA GLU A 190 0.74 -5.99 18.87
C GLU A 190 0.05 -6.94 17.88
N LEU A 191 0.73 -7.35 16.81
CA LEU A 191 0.22 -8.31 15.83
C LEU A 191 -0.17 -9.65 16.47
N ARG A 192 0.63 -10.16 17.41
CA ARG A 192 0.35 -11.41 18.14
C ARG A 192 -0.92 -11.33 18.99
N ARG A 193 -1.21 -10.16 19.57
CA ARG A 193 -2.39 -9.96 20.43
C ARG A 193 -3.68 -9.80 19.63
N SER A 194 -3.59 -9.59 18.32
CA SER A 194 -4.77 -9.44 17.46
C SER A 194 -5.48 -10.79 17.28
N PRO A 195 -6.73 -10.95 17.76
CA PRO A 195 -7.40 -12.24 17.82
C PRO A 195 -7.83 -12.81 16.45
N GLN A 196 -7.77 -12.02 15.37
CA GLN A 196 -8.38 -12.38 14.08
C GLN A 196 -7.50 -13.22 13.13
N VAL A 197 -6.19 -13.41 13.38
CA VAL A 197 -5.36 -14.27 12.49
C VAL A 197 -4.45 -15.19 13.30
N PRO A 198 -4.98 -16.29 13.90
CA PRO A 198 -4.21 -17.21 14.73
C PRO A 198 -3.04 -17.91 14.00
N GLN A 199 -3.01 -17.84 12.66
CA GLN A 199 -2.05 -18.53 11.81
C GLN A 199 -1.70 -17.65 10.60
N SER A 200 -1.03 -16.52 10.84
CA SER A 200 -0.50 -15.66 9.79
C SER A 200 0.91 -16.11 9.39
N GLY A 201 1.07 -16.60 8.17
CA GLY A 201 2.37 -16.87 7.56
C GLY A 201 3.21 -15.61 7.38
N GLY A 202 2.57 -14.44 7.22
CA GLY A 202 3.25 -13.15 7.20
C GLY A 202 3.86 -12.79 8.56
N LEU A 203 3.15 -13.05 9.65
CA LEU A 203 3.67 -12.87 11.01
C LEU A 203 4.82 -13.86 11.30
N ALA A 204 4.66 -15.13 10.91
CA ALA A 204 5.74 -16.12 11.04
C ALA A 204 7.01 -15.67 10.31
N LEU A 205 6.88 -15.15 9.08
CA LEU A 205 8.02 -14.63 8.33
C LEU A 205 8.71 -13.43 9.03
N LEU A 206 7.93 -12.51 9.61
CA LEU A 206 8.48 -11.39 10.40
C LEU A 206 9.28 -11.87 11.60
N GLU A 207 8.75 -12.84 12.33
CA GLU A 207 9.38 -13.40 13.52
C GLU A 207 10.66 -14.16 13.17
N ILE A 208 10.63 -15.00 12.12
CA ILE A 208 11.84 -15.65 11.59
C ILE A 208 12.88 -14.59 11.21
N TYR A 209 12.47 -13.51 10.53
CA TYR A 209 13.40 -12.45 10.15
C TYR A 209 14.01 -11.76 11.37
N ARG A 210 13.19 -11.39 12.35
CA ARG A 210 13.65 -10.83 13.63
C ARG A 210 14.66 -11.77 14.29
N ASP A 211 14.37 -13.06 14.38
CA ASP A 211 15.20 -14.03 15.09
C ASP A 211 16.55 -14.24 14.39
N VAL A 212 16.57 -14.31 13.06
CA VAL A 212 17.82 -14.31 12.28
C VAL A 212 18.62 -13.02 12.53
N LYS A 213 17.95 -11.87 12.53
CA LYS A 213 18.59 -10.56 12.67
C LYS A 213 19.15 -10.32 14.07
N THR A 214 18.50 -10.86 15.09
CA THR A 214 18.88 -10.70 16.51
C THR A 214 19.79 -11.82 17.04
N GLY A 215 20.14 -12.81 16.21
CA GLY A 215 21.06 -13.88 16.59
C GLY A 215 20.41 -15.03 17.36
N HIS A 216 19.11 -15.27 17.13
CA HIS A 216 18.32 -16.38 17.69
C HIS A 216 17.99 -17.42 16.59
N PRO A 217 19.00 -18.06 15.97
CA PRO A 217 18.76 -18.91 14.80
C PRO A 217 18.03 -20.21 15.14
N GLN A 218 18.08 -20.68 16.39
CA GLN A 218 17.38 -21.90 16.81
C GLN A 218 15.86 -21.68 16.81
N GLU A 219 15.41 -20.57 17.37
CA GLU A 219 14.02 -20.12 17.39
C GLU A 219 13.50 -19.89 15.98
N ALA A 220 14.31 -19.28 15.10
CA ALA A 220 13.98 -19.08 13.70
C ALA A 220 13.71 -20.41 12.97
N VAL A 221 14.55 -21.42 13.17
CA VAL A 221 14.38 -22.75 12.58
C VAL A 221 13.13 -23.45 13.10
N GLU A 222 12.93 -23.46 14.42
CA GLU A 222 11.77 -24.10 15.04
C GLU A 222 10.46 -23.50 14.55
N LEU A 223 10.40 -22.16 14.47
CA LEU A 223 9.23 -21.47 13.97
C LEU A 223 9.00 -21.72 12.48
N PHE A 224 10.07 -21.73 11.68
CA PHE A 224 10.01 -22.05 10.25
C PHE A 224 9.42 -23.45 10.04
N GLU A 225 9.96 -24.47 10.69
CA GLU A 225 9.49 -25.86 10.59
C GLU A 225 8.02 -25.99 11.02
N GLN A 226 7.64 -25.34 12.13
CA GLN A 226 6.27 -25.36 12.65
C GLN A 226 5.26 -24.68 11.70
N LYS A 227 5.66 -23.59 11.03
CA LYS A 227 4.75 -22.72 10.27
C LYS A 227 4.86 -22.88 8.75
N LEU A 228 5.76 -23.73 8.26
CA LEU A 228 6.01 -23.89 6.82
C LEU A 228 4.75 -24.21 6.02
N ALA A 229 3.88 -25.09 6.53
CA ALA A 229 2.63 -25.44 5.85
C ALA A 229 1.71 -24.22 5.65
N VAL A 230 1.56 -23.39 6.69
CA VAL A 230 0.75 -22.16 6.64
C VAL A 230 1.40 -21.12 5.72
N MET A 231 2.72 -20.96 5.80
CA MET A 231 3.45 -20.04 4.91
C MET A 231 3.32 -20.43 3.44
N ARG A 232 3.38 -21.73 3.12
CA ARG A 232 3.16 -22.22 1.74
C ARG A 232 1.76 -21.90 1.22
N GLN A 233 0.73 -22.04 2.07
CA GLN A 233 -0.65 -21.74 1.69
C GLN A 233 -0.88 -20.24 1.46
N GLN A 234 -0.24 -19.37 2.24
CA GLN A 234 -0.56 -17.95 2.28
C GLN A 234 0.40 -17.06 1.49
N LEU A 235 1.68 -17.43 1.37
CA LEU A 235 2.71 -16.58 0.76
C LEU A 235 2.95 -16.91 -0.72
N GLY A 236 2.54 -18.08 -1.20
CA GLY A 236 2.84 -18.53 -2.57
C GLY A 236 4.34 -18.49 -2.84
N VAL A 237 4.76 -17.81 -3.91
CA VAL A 237 6.20 -17.65 -4.27
C VAL A 237 7.01 -16.97 -3.17
N ARG A 238 6.39 -16.14 -2.33
CA ARG A 238 7.08 -15.48 -1.22
C ARG A 238 7.47 -16.42 -0.08
N VAL A 239 7.10 -17.69 -0.11
CA VAL A 239 7.70 -18.69 0.79
C VAL A 239 9.23 -18.81 0.56
N GLY A 240 9.73 -18.40 -0.60
CA GLY A 240 11.17 -18.25 -0.85
C GLY A 240 11.87 -17.29 0.13
N ASP A 241 11.17 -16.24 0.57
CA ASP A 241 11.66 -15.32 1.62
C ASP A 241 11.89 -16.09 2.95
N ALA A 242 10.98 -17.00 3.31
CA ALA A 242 11.11 -17.82 4.52
C ALA A 242 12.24 -18.85 4.38
N HIS A 243 12.35 -19.49 3.21
CA HIS A 243 13.41 -20.45 2.93
C HIS A 243 14.82 -19.82 3.01
N VAL A 244 15.02 -18.60 2.49
CA VAL A 244 16.35 -17.96 2.56
C VAL A 244 16.73 -17.58 3.99
N LEU A 245 15.76 -17.15 4.80
CA LEU A 245 16.00 -16.83 6.20
C LEU A 245 16.26 -18.10 7.03
N ALA A 246 15.52 -19.18 6.76
CA ALA A 246 15.80 -20.49 7.36
C ALA A 246 17.19 -21.00 6.97
N ALA A 247 17.59 -20.86 5.70
CA ALA A 247 18.93 -21.20 5.24
C ALA A 247 20.01 -20.43 6.03
N ARG A 248 19.77 -19.13 6.27
CA ARG A 248 20.66 -18.31 7.09
C ARG A 248 20.71 -18.78 8.54
N ALA A 249 19.58 -19.14 9.13
CA ALA A 249 19.51 -19.67 10.48
C ALA A 249 20.26 -21.01 10.61
N TYR A 250 20.07 -21.95 9.69
CA TYR A 250 20.81 -23.22 9.67
C TYR A 250 22.32 -23.01 9.51
N ASP A 251 22.74 -22.06 8.66
CA ASP A 251 24.15 -21.71 8.51
C ASP A 251 24.76 -21.16 9.80
N LEU A 252 24.04 -20.28 10.52
CA LEU A 252 24.45 -19.78 11.84
C LEU A 252 24.57 -20.89 12.89
N LEU A 253 23.80 -21.97 12.76
CA LEU A 253 23.87 -23.16 13.60
C LEU A 253 24.93 -24.18 13.16
N GLY A 254 25.67 -23.91 12.06
CA GLY A 254 26.65 -24.83 11.49
C GLY A 254 26.04 -26.03 10.76
N ARG A 255 24.73 -26.03 10.47
CA ARG A 255 24.02 -27.12 9.80
C ARG A 255 24.04 -26.94 8.28
N GLY A 256 25.23 -27.08 7.70
CA GLY A 256 25.51 -26.73 6.31
C GLY A 256 24.62 -27.42 5.25
N ASP A 257 24.29 -28.69 5.43
CA ASP A 257 23.48 -29.44 4.47
C ASP A 257 22.04 -28.91 4.41
N GLN A 258 21.45 -28.58 5.56
CA GLN A 258 20.11 -28.00 5.65
C GLN A 258 20.11 -26.57 5.10
N ALA A 259 21.16 -25.80 5.39
CA ALA A 259 21.35 -24.46 4.84
C ALA A 259 21.42 -24.49 3.31
N ALA A 260 22.21 -25.40 2.73
CA ALA A 260 22.32 -25.56 1.29
C ALA A 260 20.99 -25.95 0.63
N SER A 261 20.27 -26.89 1.24
CA SER A 261 18.95 -27.34 0.76
C SER A 261 17.93 -26.19 0.71
N HIS A 262 17.79 -25.43 1.80
CA HIS A 262 16.84 -24.32 1.83
C HIS A 262 17.29 -23.10 1.01
N TYR A 263 18.59 -22.89 0.85
CA TYR A 263 19.10 -21.88 -0.06
C TYR A 263 18.74 -22.22 -1.52
N LEU A 264 18.83 -23.50 -1.90
CA LEU A 264 18.39 -23.98 -3.20
C LEU A 264 16.87 -23.79 -3.40
N ASP A 265 16.05 -24.15 -2.41
CA ASP A 265 14.60 -23.92 -2.44
C ASP A 265 14.28 -22.43 -2.63
N ALA A 266 14.95 -21.56 -1.87
CA ALA A 266 14.73 -20.12 -1.93
C ALA A 266 15.08 -19.55 -3.31
N THR A 267 16.23 -19.93 -3.85
CA THR A 267 16.72 -19.43 -5.15
C THR A 267 15.97 -20.03 -6.34
N THR A 268 15.31 -21.17 -6.17
CA THR A 268 14.36 -21.72 -7.14
C THR A 268 13.10 -20.86 -7.24
N LEU A 269 12.63 -20.33 -6.11
CA LEU A 269 11.40 -19.54 -6.03
C LEU A 269 11.62 -18.05 -6.32
N CYS A 270 12.78 -17.50 -5.94
CA CYS A 270 13.05 -16.08 -6.05
C CYS A 270 14.50 -15.83 -6.50
N PRO A 271 14.75 -14.91 -7.44
CA PRO A 271 16.11 -14.55 -7.83
C PRO A 271 16.93 -14.08 -6.62
N LEU A 272 18.18 -14.54 -6.55
CA LEU A 272 19.11 -14.20 -5.44
C LEU A 272 19.26 -12.69 -5.23
N GLU A 273 19.28 -11.92 -6.32
CA GLU A 273 19.38 -10.46 -6.28
C GLU A 273 18.22 -9.82 -5.50
N GLU A 274 17.00 -10.35 -5.66
CA GLU A 274 15.83 -9.87 -4.90
C GLU A 274 15.88 -10.29 -3.44
N LEU A 275 16.31 -11.52 -3.16
CA LEU A 275 16.46 -12.02 -1.78
C LEU A 275 17.49 -11.18 -1.01
N ARG A 276 18.67 -10.92 -1.61
CA ARG A 276 19.74 -10.10 -1.04
C ARG A 276 19.29 -8.66 -0.78
N ARG A 277 18.54 -8.07 -1.71
CA ARG A 277 17.99 -6.72 -1.54
C ARG A 277 16.97 -6.65 -0.40
N ARG A 278 16.16 -7.70 -0.22
CA ARG A 278 15.15 -7.75 0.85
C ARG A 278 15.79 -8.01 2.22
N TYR A 279 16.73 -8.95 2.28
CA TYR A 279 17.34 -9.49 3.49
C TYR A 279 18.87 -9.45 3.37
N PRO A 280 19.52 -8.32 3.71
CA PRO A 280 20.98 -8.19 3.62
C PRO A 280 21.76 -9.28 4.38
N GLU A 281 21.17 -9.86 5.41
CA GLU A 281 21.72 -10.92 6.25
C GLU A 281 22.03 -12.20 5.47
N VAL A 282 21.39 -12.40 4.31
CA VAL A 282 21.60 -13.57 3.44
C VAL A 282 22.83 -13.42 2.55
N ALA A 283 23.45 -12.24 2.48
CA ALA A 283 24.68 -12.03 1.72
C ALA A 283 25.82 -12.97 2.18
N ALA A 284 25.81 -13.36 3.46
CA ALA A 284 26.77 -14.32 4.02
C ALA A 284 26.65 -15.74 3.44
N LEU A 285 25.55 -16.07 2.75
CA LEU A 285 25.34 -17.36 2.10
C LEU A 285 25.90 -17.37 0.66
N GLU A 286 26.16 -16.20 0.09
CA GLU A 286 26.65 -16.06 -1.28
C GLU A 286 28.06 -16.64 -1.41
N GLY A 287 28.29 -17.43 -2.47
CA GLY A 287 29.55 -18.14 -2.70
C GLY A 287 29.78 -19.37 -1.79
N ARG A 288 29.04 -19.50 -0.68
CA ARG A 288 29.12 -20.68 0.21
C ARG A 288 28.22 -21.81 -0.26
N TYR A 289 27.05 -21.47 -0.81
CA TYR A 289 26.10 -22.44 -1.34
C TYR A 289 25.78 -22.13 -2.80
N PRO A 290 25.68 -23.14 -3.68
CA PRO A 290 25.32 -22.93 -5.07
C PRO A 290 23.83 -22.54 -5.18
N PRO A 291 23.49 -21.46 -5.89
CA PRO A 291 22.09 -21.13 -6.16
C PRO A 291 21.47 -22.10 -7.16
N ALA A 292 20.14 -22.14 -7.23
CA ALA A 292 19.42 -22.87 -8.28
C ALA A 292 19.88 -22.42 -9.67
N ALA A 293 20.06 -23.39 -10.56
CA ALA A 293 20.40 -23.10 -11.95
C ALA A 293 19.29 -22.23 -12.55
N ARG A 294 19.67 -21.06 -13.10
CA ARG A 294 18.72 -20.26 -13.88
C ARG A 294 18.22 -21.15 -15.01
N PRO A 295 16.90 -21.27 -15.22
CA PRO A 295 16.38 -21.87 -16.44
C PRO A 295 17.04 -21.18 -17.63
N ALA A 296 17.55 -21.94 -18.61
CA ALA A 296 18.10 -21.35 -19.82
C ALA A 296 17.04 -20.41 -20.41
N GLU A 297 17.36 -19.12 -20.47
CA GLU A 297 16.41 -18.07 -20.85
C GLU A 297 15.73 -18.40 -22.17
N VAL A 298 14.39 -18.40 -22.18
CA VAL A 298 13.67 -17.87 -23.33
C VAL A 298 14.02 -16.38 -23.33
N GLN A 299 14.98 -16.01 -24.18
CA GLN A 299 15.36 -14.63 -24.42
C GLN A 299 14.09 -13.83 -24.78
N PRO A 300 13.89 -12.62 -24.22
CA PRO A 300 12.83 -11.73 -24.65
C PRO A 300 12.97 -11.33 -26.13
#